data_AF-A0A090QHW2-F1
#
_entry.id   AF-A0A090QHW2-F1
#
_cell.length_a   1.000
_cell.length_b   1.000
_cell.length_c   1.000
_cell.angle_alpha   90.00
_cell.angle_beta   90.00
_cell.angle_gamma   90.00
#
_symmetry.space_group_name_H-M   'P 1'
#
loop_
_entity.id
_entity.type
_entity.pdbx_description
1 polymer ?
#
loop_
_entity_poly.entity_id
_entity_poly.type
_entity_poly.pdbx_seq_one_letter_code
_entity_poly.pdbx_strand_id
1 'polypeptide(L)'
;MSYILACAPCCWGVESTDNPHNPDWITVLSETRKAGYFGTELGPFGFFPLDADMINTALYLKELEVCAGTLFEPLSEPHAYQEIIHKTKRLCGLLEQIGCERLVVIDCVNDIRSQCAGNSALAPPR
;
A
#
# COMPACT_ATOMS: atom_id res chain seq x y z
N MET A 1 -21.53 -14.89 8.41
CA MET A 1 -20.20 -14.34 8.13
C MET A 1 -20.34 -13.34 7.00
N SER A 2 -20.07 -12.07 7.27
CA SER A 2 -19.96 -11.02 6.24
C SER A 2 -18.48 -10.80 5.96
N TYR A 3 -18.10 -10.79 4.68
CA TYR A 3 -16.76 -10.43 4.25
C TYR A 3 -16.76 -8.97 3.78
N ILE A 4 -15.74 -8.21 4.16
CA ILE A 4 -15.52 -6.86 3.63
C ILE A 4 -14.84 -7.01 2.27
N LEU A 5 -15.43 -6.38 1.25
CA LEU A 5 -14.78 -6.23 -0.04
C LEU A 5 -13.97 -4.94 -0.03
N ALA A 6 -12.69 -5.06 -0.37
CA ALA A 6 -11.75 -3.95 -0.40
C ALA A 6 -11.10 -3.83 -1.78
N CYS A 7 -10.59 -2.64 -2.07
CA CYS A 7 -9.73 -2.37 -3.22
C CYS A 7 -8.49 -1.59 -2.80
N ALA A 8 -7.55 -1.41 -3.72
CA ALA A 8 -6.36 -0.61 -3.48
C ALA A 8 -6.39 0.66 -4.35
N PRO A 9 -5.68 1.74 -3.94
CA PRO A 9 -5.59 2.97 -4.72
C PRO A 9 -5.07 2.78 -6.16
N CYS A 10 -4.38 1.68 -6.47
CA CYS A 10 -3.95 1.34 -7.83
C CYS A 10 -5.14 1.18 -8.81
N CYS A 11 -6.36 0.91 -8.34
CA CYS A 11 -7.58 0.94 -9.18
C CYS A 11 -7.86 2.32 -9.78
N TRP A 12 -7.27 3.38 -9.21
CA TRP A 12 -7.31 4.76 -9.71
C TRP A 12 -5.98 5.21 -10.35
N GLY A 13 -5.06 4.28 -10.65
CA GLY A 13 -3.76 4.58 -11.25
C GLY A 13 -2.71 5.11 -10.27
N VAL A 14 -2.96 5.03 -8.95
CA VAL A 14 -1.98 5.41 -7.93
C VAL A 14 -0.97 4.27 -7.75
N GLU A 15 0.13 4.35 -8.49
CA GLU A 15 1.23 3.37 -8.44
C GLU A 15 2.43 3.87 -7.62
N SER A 16 2.66 5.18 -7.59
CA SER A 16 3.74 5.83 -6.85
C SER A 16 3.25 7.13 -6.21
N THR A 17 3.91 7.61 -5.17
CA THR A 17 3.49 8.83 -4.46
C THR A 17 3.92 10.13 -5.14
N ASP A 18 4.90 10.06 -6.02
CA ASP A 18 5.54 11.19 -6.68
C ASP A 18 4.87 11.60 -8.00
N ASN A 19 3.89 10.85 -8.47
CA ASN A 19 3.18 11.18 -9.70
C ASN A 19 2.28 12.42 -9.50
N PRO A 20 2.54 13.55 -10.20
CA PRO A 20 1.78 14.79 -10.03
C PRO A 20 0.33 14.69 -10.54
N HIS A 21 -0.01 13.64 -11.28
CA HIS A 21 -1.35 13.38 -11.78
C HIS A 21 -2.18 12.47 -10.88
N ASN A 22 -1.63 12.05 -9.73
CA ASN A 22 -2.39 11.27 -8.77
C ASN A 22 -3.65 12.02 -8.33
N PRO A 23 -4.81 11.33 -8.23
CA PRO A 23 -5.96 11.90 -7.56
C PRO A 23 -5.65 12.13 -6.08
N ASP A 24 -6.33 13.10 -5.48
CA ASP A 24 -6.28 13.31 -4.04
C ASP A 24 -6.80 12.07 -3.29
N TRP A 25 -6.15 11.70 -2.18
CA TRP A 25 -6.49 10.50 -1.41
C TRP A 25 -7.93 10.51 -0.86
N ILE A 26 -8.49 11.68 -0.53
CA ILE A 26 -9.91 11.80 -0.13
C ILE A 26 -10.83 11.50 -1.32
N THR A 27 -10.42 11.87 -2.54
CA THR A 27 -11.15 11.52 -3.75
C THR A 27 -11.17 10.01 -3.95
N VAL A 28 -10.02 9.34 -3.79
CA VAL A 28 -9.93 7.87 -3.85
C VAL A 28 -10.83 7.21 -2.80
N LEU A 29 -10.84 7.66 -1.55
CA LEU A 29 -11.75 7.13 -0.53
C LEU A 29 -13.23 7.35 -0.89
N SER A 30 -13.58 8.54 -1.37
CA SER A 30 -14.95 8.86 -1.79
C SER A 30 -15.42 7.93 -2.92
N GLU A 31 -14.57 7.72 -3.92
CA GLU A 31 -14.88 6.87 -5.06
C GLU A 31 -14.86 5.38 -4.72
N THR A 32 -13.99 4.95 -3.80
CA THR A 32 -13.98 3.59 -3.24
C THR A 32 -15.34 3.24 -2.67
N ARG A 33 -15.89 4.11 -1.82
CA ARG A 33 -17.22 3.90 -1.23
C ARG A 33 -18.32 3.91 -2.29
N LYS A 34 -18.26 4.83 -3.26
CA LYS A 34 -19.22 4.92 -4.38
C LYS A 34 -19.21 3.68 -5.28
N ALA A 35 -18.05 3.06 -5.46
CA ALA A 35 -17.89 1.82 -6.22
C ALA A 35 -18.44 0.59 -5.49
N GLY A 36 -18.89 0.73 -4.24
CA GLY A 36 -19.50 -0.34 -3.45
C GLY A 36 -18.51 -1.13 -2.58
N TYR A 37 -17.27 -0.68 -2.47
CA TYR A 37 -16.31 -1.24 -1.52
C TYR A 37 -16.52 -0.65 -0.12
N PHE A 38 -16.16 -1.46 0.87
CA PHE A 38 -16.22 -1.10 2.29
C PHE A 38 -14.83 -1.09 2.94
N GLY A 39 -13.81 -1.53 2.21
CA GLY A 39 -12.41 -1.45 2.63
C GLY A 39 -11.50 -0.84 1.58
N THR A 40 -10.34 -0.35 2.03
CA THR A 40 -9.25 0.10 1.17
C THR A 40 -7.90 -0.37 1.70
N GLU A 41 -6.90 -0.49 0.83
CA GLU A 41 -5.49 -0.41 1.23
C GLU A 41 -5.03 1.05 1.34
N LEU A 42 -3.91 1.29 2.01
CA LEU A 42 -3.27 2.62 2.05
C LEU A 42 -2.53 2.99 0.76
N GLY A 43 -2.26 2.01 -0.13
CA GLY A 43 -1.47 2.23 -1.34
C GLY A 43 0.02 2.46 -1.04
N PRO A 44 0.78 3.11 -1.96
CA PRO A 44 2.21 3.29 -1.80
C PRO A 44 2.52 4.20 -0.60
N PHE A 45 3.67 3.95 0.05
CA PHE A 45 4.07 4.63 1.28
C PHE A 45 4.09 6.16 1.12
N GLY A 46 3.19 6.85 1.82
CA GLY A 46 3.06 8.31 1.79
C GLY A 46 1.99 8.85 0.83
N PHE A 47 1.24 8.00 0.12
CA PHE A 47 0.08 8.44 -0.66
C PHE A 47 -1.03 8.97 0.26
N PHE A 48 -1.38 8.20 1.29
CA PHE A 48 -2.15 8.70 2.42
C PHE A 48 -1.24 9.51 3.35
N PRO A 49 -1.78 10.50 4.07
CA PRO A 49 -1.05 11.18 5.12
C PRO A 49 -0.52 10.21 6.17
N LEU A 50 0.67 10.46 6.71
CA LEU A 50 1.24 9.63 7.79
C LEU A 50 0.74 10.11 9.16
N ASP A 51 -0.58 10.21 9.30
CA ASP A 51 -1.32 10.71 10.46
C ASP A 51 -2.59 9.86 10.66
N ALA A 52 -2.63 9.10 11.74
CA ALA A 52 -3.70 8.16 12.01
C ALA A 52 -5.05 8.83 12.29
N ASP A 53 -5.05 9.98 12.97
CA ASP A 53 -6.29 10.68 13.34
C ASP A 53 -6.98 11.24 12.09
N MET A 54 -6.18 11.80 11.18
CA MET A 54 -6.67 12.28 9.89
C MET A 54 -7.22 11.15 9.02
N ILE A 55 -6.51 10.01 8.96
CA ILE A 55 -6.99 8.83 8.24
C ILE A 55 -8.29 8.30 8.85
N ASN A 56 -8.32 8.05 10.16
CA ASN A 56 -9.48 7.50 10.85
C ASN A 56 -10.71 8.39 10.73
N THR A 57 -10.52 9.72 10.79
CA THR A 57 -11.60 10.69 10.56
C THR A 57 -12.18 10.56 9.15
N ALA A 58 -11.32 10.49 8.13
CA ALA A 58 -11.76 10.34 6.75
C ALA A 58 -12.45 9.00 6.48
N LEU A 59 -11.90 7.91 7.02
CA LEU A 59 -12.48 6.56 6.95
C LEU A 59 -13.88 6.51 7.57
N TYR A 60 -14.04 7.06 8.78
CA TYR A 60 -15.32 7.16 9.47
C TYR A 60 -16.36 7.93 8.62
N LEU A 61 -15.97 9.09 8.07
CA LEU A 61 -16.86 9.91 7.23
C LEU A 61 -17.23 9.25 5.90
N LYS A 62 -16.47 8.24 5.44
CA LYS A 62 -16.74 7.49 4.20
C LYS A 62 -17.28 6.09 4.45
N GLU A 63 -17.49 5.68 5.71
CA GLU A 63 -17.90 4.33 6.07
C GLU A 63 -16.96 3.27 5.48
N LEU A 64 -15.65 3.52 5.56
CA LEU A 64 -14.60 2.64 5.06
C LEU A 64 -13.69 2.17 6.19
N GLU A 65 -13.04 1.04 5.97
CA GLU A 65 -11.99 0.51 6.84
C GLU A 65 -10.69 0.29 6.05
N VAL A 66 -9.54 0.34 6.74
CA VAL A 66 -8.26 -0.06 6.11
C VAL A 66 -8.03 -1.54 6.33
N CYS A 67 -7.89 -2.30 5.24
CA CYS A 67 -7.68 -3.74 5.32
C CYS A 67 -6.19 -4.15 5.38
N ALA A 68 -5.31 -3.34 4.81
CA ALA A 68 -3.85 -3.49 4.87
C ALA A 68 -3.11 -2.19 4.50
N GLY A 69 -1.86 -2.07 4.97
CA GLY A 69 -0.88 -1.17 4.36
C GLY A 69 -0.02 -1.91 3.33
N THR A 70 0.68 -1.17 2.47
CA THR A 70 1.48 -1.74 1.39
C THR A 70 2.91 -1.20 1.43
N LEU A 71 3.88 -2.12 1.44
CA LEU A 71 5.30 -1.84 1.31
C LEU A 71 5.78 -2.40 -0.03
N PHE A 72 6.04 -1.51 -0.98
CA PHE A 72 6.54 -1.84 -2.32
C PHE A 72 7.94 -1.24 -2.46
N GLU A 73 8.98 -2.04 -2.24
CA GLU A 73 10.36 -1.56 -2.10
C GLU A 73 11.36 -2.55 -2.74
N PRO A 74 12.59 -2.14 -3.07
CA PRO A 74 13.61 -3.03 -3.63
C PRO A 74 14.20 -3.97 -2.56
N LEU A 75 13.44 -5.00 -2.18
CA LEU A 75 13.80 -5.95 -1.12
C LEU A 75 15.05 -6.77 -1.46
N SER A 76 15.37 -6.88 -2.75
CA SER A 76 16.55 -7.56 -3.26
C SER A 76 17.82 -6.69 -3.29
N GLU A 77 17.73 -5.40 -2.95
CA GLU A 77 18.87 -4.47 -3.02
C GLU A 77 19.46 -4.19 -1.62
N PRO A 78 20.68 -4.68 -1.32
CA PRO A 78 21.25 -4.56 0.03
C PRO A 78 21.39 -3.11 0.53
N HIS A 79 21.60 -2.17 -0.39
CA HIS A 79 21.77 -0.76 -0.04
C HIS A 79 20.46 -0.08 0.42
N ALA A 80 19.29 -0.63 0.07
CA ALA A 80 17.99 -0.13 0.47
C ALA A 80 17.54 -0.62 1.86
N TYR A 81 18.24 -1.60 2.45
CA TYR A 81 17.81 -2.31 3.66
C TYR A 81 17.43 -1.37 4.82
N GLN A 82 18.25 -0.36 5.12
CA GLN A 82 17.99 0.55 6.24
C GLN A 82 16.73 1.40 6.01
N GLU A 83 16.52 1.86 4.78
CA GLU A 83 15.34 2.64 4.41
C GLU A 83 14.07 1.78 4.46
N ILE A 84 14.15 0.54 3.97
CA ILE A 84 13.04 -0.44 4.03
C ILE A 84 12.62 -0.67 5.48
N ILE A 85 13.57 -0.89 6.39
CA ILE A 85 13.28 -1.09 7.82
C ILE A 85 12.66 0.18 8.43
N HIS A 86 13.15 1.37 8.07
CA HIS A 86 12.59 2.63 8.53
C HIS A 86 11.12 2.79 8.10
N LYS A 87 10.84 2.63 6.80
CA LYS A 87 9.49 2.68 6.24
C LYS A 87 8.57 1.63 6.85
N THR A 88 9.06 0.40 7.00
CA THR A 88 8.31 -0.70 7.63
C THR A 88 7.86 -0.34 9.04
N LYS A 89 8.78 0.13 9.89
CA LYS A 89 8.45 0.53 11.27
C LYS A 89 7.43 1.66 11.31
N ARG A 90 7.60 2.66 10.44
CA ARG A 90 6.70 3.82 10.38
C ARG A 90 5.31 3.43 9.90
N LEU A 91 5.22 2.59 8.87
CA LEU A 91 3.95 2.09 8.35
C LEU A 91 3.25 1.15 9.34
N CYS A 92 3.96 0.22 9.98
CA CYS A 92 3.38 -0.64 11.01
C CYS A 92 2.85 0.16 12.21
N GLY A 93 3.60 1.18 12.68
CA GLY A 93 3.13 2.06 13.75
C GLY A 93 1.88 2.87 13.36
N LEU A 94 1.79 3.30 12.10
CA LEU A 94 0.58 3.94 11.58
C LEU A 94 -0.60 2.96 11.52
N LEU A 95 -0.37 1.74 11.02
CA LEU A 95 -1.41 0.69 10.93
C LEU A 95 -1.93 0.31 12.32
N GLU A 96 -1.06 0.19 13.32
CA GLU A 96 -1.45 -0.08 14.71
C GLU A 96 -2.39 1.01 15.25
N GLN A 97 -2.09 2.29 15.00
CA GLN A 97 -2.94 3.41 15.42
C GLN A 97 -4.28 3.48 14.66
N ILE A 98 -4.33 2.98 13.43
CA ILE A 98 -5.56 2.85 12.63
C ILE A 98 -6.39 1.62 13.07
N GLY A 99 -5.78 0.67 13.78
CA GLY A 99 -6.41 -0.61 14.14
C GLY A 99 -6.34 -1.67 13.02
N CYS A 100 -5.35 -1.56 12.13
CA CYS A 100 -5.10 -2.52 11.06
C CYS A 100 -3.86 -3.39 11.38
N GLU A 101 -3.98 -4.70 11.22
CA GLU A 101 -2.93 -5.66 11.59
C GLU A 101 -2.20 -6.28 10.38
N ARG A 102 -2.51 -5.82 9.16
CA ARG A 102 -2.00 -6.45 7.93
C ARG A 102 -1.09 -5.51 7.16
N LEU A 103 0.05 -6.05 6.75
CA LEU A 103 1.00 -5.41 5.86
C LEU A 103 1.21 -6.33 4.65
N VAL A 104 0.99 -5.80 3.45
CA VAL A 104 1.36 -6.46 2.19
C VAL A 104 2.77 -6.02 1.83
N VAL A 105 3.65 -6.99 1.60
CA VAL A 105 5.07 -6.76 1.27
C VAL A 105 5.34 -7.24 -0.13
N ILE A 106 5.88 -6.36 -0.98
CA ILE A 106 6.10 -6.60 -2.41
C ILE A 106 7.54 -6.18 -2.74
N ASP A 107 8.31 -7.09 -3.33
CA ASP A 107 9.60 -6.77 -3.96
C ASP A 107 9.30 -5.98 -5.23
N CYS A 108 9.85 -4.77 -5.35
CA CYS A 108 9.61 -3.94 -6.52
C CYS A 108 10.17 -4.58 -7.79
N VAL A 109 9.81 -4.02 -8.94
CA VAL A 109 10.32 -4.48 -10.23
C VAL A 109 11.85 -4.40 -10.21
N ASN A 110 12.49 -5.53 -10.54
CA ASN A 110 13.94 -5.63 -10.68
C ASN A 110 14.24 -6.15 -12.09
N ASP A 111 15.07 -5.42 -12.85
CA ASP A 111 15.28 -5.71 -14.28
C ASP A 111 15.81 -7.11 -14.57
N ILE A 112 16.64 -7.65 -13.67
CA ILE A 112 17.25 -8.97 -13.84
C ILE A 112 16.25 -10.06 -13.41
N ARG A 113 15.66 -9.91 -12.22
CA ARG A 113 14.77 -10.92 -11.63
C ARG A 113 13.43 -11.00 -12.38
N SER A 114 12.93 -9.87 -12.88
CA SER A 114 11.68 -9.81 -13.65
C SER A 114 11.72 -10.66 -14.92
N GLN A 115 12.89 -10.78 -15.57
CA GLN A 115 13.05 -11.61 -16.78
C GLN A 115 12.85 -13.10 -16.51
N CYS A 116 13.01 -13.53 -15.27
CA CYS A 116 12.89 -14.92 -14.86
C CYS A 116 11.69 -15.16 -13.93
N ALA A 117 10.78 -14.19 -13.81
CA ALA A 117 9.61 -14.29 -12.95
C ALA A 117 8.78 -15.53 -13.33
N GLY A 118 8.47 -16.37 -12.34
CA GLY A 118 7.77 -17.63 -12.54
C GLY A 118 8.63 -18.80 -13.05
N ASN A 119 9.93 -18.60 -13.33
CA ASN A 119 10.84 -19.66 -13.76
C ASN A 119 12.10 -19.74 -12.87
N SER A 120 12.00 -20.50 -11.78
CA SER A 120 13.08 -20.62 -10.79
C SER A 120 14.38 -21.24 -11.33
N ALA A 121 14.32 -22.02 -12.41
CA ALA A 121 15.51 -22.62 -13.02
C ALA A 121 16.40 -21.58 -13.72
N LEU A 122 15.84 -20.44 -14.10
CA LEU A 122 16.57 -19.34 -14.75
C LEU A 122 16.94 -18.21 -13.77
N ALA A 123 16.59 -18.35 -12.49
CA ALA A 123 16.80 -17.28 -11.52
C ALA A 123 18.31 -16.95 -11.38
N PRO A 124 18.68 -15.66 -11.36
CA PRO A 124 20.07 -15.27 -11.13
C PRO A 124 20.56 -15.76 -9.76
N PRO A 125 21.86 -16.10 -9.62
CA PRO A 125 22.44 -16.47 -8.34
C PRO A 125 22.30 -15.33 -7.32
N ARG A 126 22.23 -15.71 -6.03
CA ARG A 126 22.12 -14.76 -4.90
C ARG A 126 23.39 -13.97 -4.68
#